data_AF-A0A3S1Z306-F1
#
_entry.id   AF-A0A3S1Z306-F1
#
_cell.length_a   1.000
_cell.length_b   1.000
_cell.length_c   1.000
_cell.angle_alpha   90.00
_cell.angle_beta   90.00
_cell.angle_gamma   90.00
#
_symmetry.space_group_name_H-M   'P 1'
#
loop_
_entity.id
_entity.type
_entity.pdbx_description
1 polymer ?
#
loop_
_entity_poly.entity_id
_entity_poly.type
_entity_poly.pdbx_seq_one_letter_code
_entity_poly.pdbx_strand_id
1 'polypeptide(L)'
;MPLLLPYQLTFDVVRRLAEAKGKVRLALLLPTEWHIGQDRATWTSQAWMRNVEPHFGVGIPDGQAVEQLKGEGPYDLALIWGYGDGLAPHDPDDLLETISAALGCPTITPNVLNIFNARMLLRPAWPERPHVGRG
;
A
#
# COMPACT_ATOMS: atom_id res chain seq x y z
N MET A 1 -20.61 10.33 11.87
CA MET A 1 -19.51 9.34 12.01
C MET A 1 -18.55 9.59 10.87
N PRO A 2 -17.24 9.78 11.13
CA PRO A 2 -16.26 9.98 10.07
C PRO A 2 -16.22 8.76 9.15
N LEU A 3 -16.27 8.99 7.84
CA LEU A 3 -16.18 7.95 6.81
C LEU A 3 -14.72 7.84 6.36
N LEU A 4 -14.15 6.64 6.46
CA LEU A 4 -12.84 6.32 5.90
C LEU A 4 -13.03 5.55 4.61
N LEU A 5 -12.43 6.05 3.54
CA LEU A 5 -12.40 5.38 2.24
C LEU A 5 -11.00 4.80 2.03
N PRO A 6 -10.84 3.47 2.06
CA PRO A 6 -9.52 2.83 2.01
C PRO A 6 -8.65 3.29 0.82
N TYR A 7 -9.24 3.36 -0.38
CA TYR A 7 -8.53 3.82 -1.57
C TYR A 7 -8.03 5.27 -1.45
N GLN A 8 -8.78 6.14 -0.76
CA GLN A 8 -8.38 7.54 -0.60
C GLN A 8 -7.17 7.65 0.32
N LEU A 9 -7.13 6.87 1.41
CA LEU A 9 -5.99 6.83 2.31
C LEU A 9 -4.73 6.32 1.59
N THR A 10 -4.89 5.29 0.75
CA THR A 10 -3.81 4.76 -0.08
C THR A 10 -3.30 5.81 -1.07
N PHE A 11 -4.19 6.47 -1.82
CA PHE A 11 -3.80 7.57 -2.72
C PHE A 11 -3.15 8.72 -1.98
N ASP A 12 -3.60 9.05 -0.79
CA ASP A 12 -3.02 10.09 0.04
C ASP A 12 -1.57 9.80 0.43
N VAL A 13 -1.25 8.55 0.77
CA VAL A 13 0.14 8.15 1.07
C VAL A 13 1.02 8.27 -0.17
N VAL A 14 0.59 7.69 -1.29
CA VAL A 14 1.38 7.73 -2.54
C VAL A 14 1.53 9.16 -3.06
N ARG A 15 0.47 9.97 -2.97
CA ARG A 15 0.50 11.38 -3.35
C ARG A 15 1.52 12.16 -2.54
N ARG A 16 1.50 12.05 -1.20
CA ARG A 16 2.46 12.75 -0.33
C ARG A 16 3.89 12.30 -0.61
N LEU A 17 4.09 11.00 -0.87
CA LEU A 17 5.40 10.48 -1.27
C LEU A 17 5.86 11.08 -2.61
N ALA A 18 4.97 11.15 -3.60
CA ALA A 18 5.25 11.74 -4.91
C ALA A 18 5.49 13.25 -4.85
N GLU A 19 4.80 13.98 -3.97
CA GLU A 19 5.02 15.40 -3.72
C GLU A 19 6.39 15.64 -3.06
N ALA A 20 6.79 14.80 -2.11
CA ALA A 20 8.06 14.93 -1.41
C ALA A 20 9.27 14.50 -2.27
N LYS A 21 9.13 13.41 -3.04
CA LYS A 21 10.24 12.82 -3.83
C LYS A 21 10.28 13.31 -5.28
N GLY A 22 9.18 13.81 -5.82
CA GLY A 22 9.03 14.23 -7.21
C GLY A 22 8.74 13.09 -8.20
N LYS A 23 9.40 11.93 -8.06
CA LYS A 23 9.09 10.70 -8.81
C LYS A 23 9.06 9.49 -7.89
N VAL A 24 8.04 8.65 -8.03
CA VAL A 24 7.81 7.46 -7.21
C VAL A 24 7.67 6.24 -8.11
N ARG A 25 8.51 5.22 -7.89
CA ARG A 25 8.33 3.89 -8.48
C ARG A 25 7.51 3.04 -7.52
N LEU A 26 6.28 2.72 -7.91
CA LEU A 26 5.30 2.06 -7.04
C LEU A 26 5.12 0.61 -7.50
N ALA A 27 5.41 -0.34 -6.62
CA ALA A 27 5.02 -1.74 -6.81
C ALA A 27 3.57 -1.94 -6.38
N LEU A 28 2.68 -2.28 -7.31
CA LEU A 28 1.28 -2.59 -7.10
C LEU A 28 1.07 -4.09 -7.20
N LEU A 29 0.76 -4.72 -6.08
CA LEU A 29 0.48 -6.14 -6.03
C LEU A 29 -1.04 -6.34 -6.12
N LEU A 30 -1.48 -7.14 -7.09
CA LEU A 30 -2.88 -7.42 -7.37
C LEU A 30 -3.20 -8.90 -7.08
N PRO A 31 -4.36 -9.22 -6.48
CA PRO A 31 -4.74 -10.61 -6.29
C PRO A 31 -5.05 -11.32 -7.61
N THR A 32 -5.68 -10.63 -8.57
CA THR A 32 -6.12 -11.19 -9.85
C THR A 32 -5.94 -10.21 -11.00
N GLU A 33 -5.91 -10.72 -12.23
CA GLU A 33 -5.72 -9.90 -13.44
C GLU A 33 -7.01 -9.22 -13.94
N TRP A 34 -8.18 -9.61 -13.41
CA TRP A 34 -9.49 -9.26 -13.97
C TRP A 34 -9.74 -7.75 -14.10
N HIS A 35 -9.13 -6.94 -13.24
CA HIS A 35 -9.31 -5.49 -13.21
C HIS A 35 -8.08 -4.70 -13.62
N ILE A 36 -7.02 -5.35 -14.13
CA ILE A 36 -5.74 -4.67 -14.40
C ILE A 36 -5.87 -3.47 -15.35
N GLY A 37 -6.77 -3.53 -16.33
CA GLY A 37 -7.06 -2.40 -17.23
C GLY A 37 -7.69 -1.21 -16.50
N GLN A 38 -8.61 -1.49 -15.57
CA GLN A 38 -9.24 -0.47 -14.72
C GLN A 38 -8.25 0.08 -13.69
N ASP A 39 -7.37 -0.76 -13.14
CA ASP A 39 -6.33 -0.34 -12.20
C ASP A 39 -5.30 0.57 -12.88
N ARG A 40 -4.86 0.23 -14.10
CA ARG A 40 -3.99 1.10 -14.92
C ARG A 40 -4.64 2.44 -15.22
N ALA A 41 -5.92 2.45 -15.60
CA ALA A 41 -6.66 3.69 -15.82
C ALA A 41 -6.80 4.51 -14.54
N THR A 42 -7.01 3.85 -13.40
CA THR A 42 -7.10 4.47 -12.08
C THR A 42 -5.81 5.18 -11.71
N TRP A 43 -4.67 4.52 -11.87
CA TRP A 43 -3.33 5.06 -11.56
C TRP A 43 -2.79 6.08 -12.58
N THR A 44 -3.62 6.50 -13.53
CA THR A 44 -3.33 7.59 -14.47
C THR A 44 -4.42 8.67 -14.47
N SER A 45 -5.43 8.54 -13.61
CA SER A 45 -6.65 9.36 -13.64
C SER A 45 -6.51 10.77 -13.08
N GLN A 46 -5.48 11.05 -12.28
CA GLN A 46 -5.30 12.32 -11.59
C GLN A 46 -3.98 12.99 -11.94
N ALA A 47 -3.98 14.33 -11.97
CA ALA A 47 -2.83 15.11 -12.43
C ALA A 47 -1.54 14.86 -11.62
N TRP A 48 -1.63 14.53 -10.32
CA TRP A 48 -0.49 14.23 -9.47
C TRP A 48 0.13 12.85 -9.77
N MET A 49 -0.64 11.92 -10.35
CA MET A 49 -0.18 10.57 -10.68
C MET A 49 0.84 10.54 -11.82
N ARG A 50 1.02 11.64 -12.56
CA ARG A 50 2.13 11.79 -13.53
C ARG A 50 3.53 11.64 -12.91
N ASN A 51 3.61 11.74 -11.58
CA ASN A 51 4.82 11.56 -10.80
C ASN A 51 4.95 10.14 -10.23
N VAL A 52 4.00 9.25 -10.52
CA VAL A 52 4.01 7.85 -10.11
C VAL A 52 4.26 6.99 -11.34
N GLU A 53 5.21 6.06 -11.22
CA GLU A 53 5.48 5.00 -12.18
C GLU A 53 4.96 3.68 -11.58
N PRO A 54 3.73 3.25 -11.92
CA PRO A 54 3.14 2.04 -11.37
C PRO A 54 3.62 0.79 -12.10
N HIS A 55 4.15 -0.17 -11.34
CA HIS A 55 4.52 -1.51 -11.79
C HIS A 55 3.55 -2.51 -11.19
N PHE A 56 2.97 -3.39 -12.00
CA PHE A 56 1.88 -4.27 -11.58
C PHE A 56 2.36 -5.72 -11.54
N GLY A 57 2.28 -6.35 -10.36
CA GLY A 57 2.45 -7.78 -10.19
C GLY A 57 1.12 -8.43 -9.82
N VAL A 58 0.77 -9.54 -10.46
CA VAL A 58 -0.50 -10.26 -10.23
C VAL A 58 -0.24 -11.62 -9.61
N GLY A 59 -1.08 -12.03 -8.65
CA GLY A 59 -0.97 -13.30 -7.94
C GLY A 59 -0.28 -13.14 -6.59
N ILE A 60 -0.97 -12.48 -5.64
CA ILE A 60 -0.49 -12.39 -4.25
C ILE A 60 -0.52 -13.76 -3.56
N PRO A 61 -1.63 -14.52 -3.60
CA PRO A 61 -1.75 -15.74 -2.80
C PRO A 61 -0.73 -16.84 -3.14
N ASP A 62 -0.22 -16.87 -4.37
CA ASP A 62 0.79 -17.82 -4.85
C ASP A 62 2.19 -17.20 -5.01
N GLY A 63 2.36 -15.94 -4.59
CA GLY A 63 3.64 -15.22 -4.63
C GLY A 63 4.08 -14.75 -6.02
N GLN A 64 3.33 -15.03 -7.09
CA GLN A 64 3.71 -14.65 -8.45
C GLN A 64 3.83 -13.14 -8.64
N ALA A 65 3.01 -12.34 -7.95
CA ALA A 65 3.08 -10.88 -8.01
C ALA A 65 4.47 -10.37 -7.63
N VAL A 66 5.08 -10.97 -6.61
CA VAL A 66 6.42 -10.59 -6.14
C VAL A 66 7.48 -11.01 -7.16
N GLU A 67 7.40 -12.22 -7.71
CA GLU A 67 8.34 -12.70 -8.72
C GLU A 67 8.34 -11.84 -9.99
N GLN A 68 7.16 -11.40 -10.45
CA GLN A 68 7.03 -10.49 -11.58
C GLN A 68 7.73 -9.14 -11.31
N LEU A 69 7.69 -8.65 -10.07
CA LEU A 69 8.18 -7.33 -9.70
C LEU A 69 9.67 -7.31 -9.30
N LYS A 70 10.24 -8.42 -8.82
CA LYS A 70 11.63 -8.49 -8.30
C LYS A 70 12.71 -7.94 -9.25
N GLY A 71 12.49 -7.99 -10.56
CA GLY A 71 13.45 -7.56 -11.58
C GLY A 71 13.35 -6.09 -12.02
N GLU A 72 12.28 -5.38 -11.68
CA GLU A 72 12.03 -4.01 -12.19
C GLU A 72 12.34 -2.92 -11.16
N GLY A 73 12.89 -3.28 -9.99
CA GLY A 73 13.28 -2.35 -8.94
C GLY A 73 14.43 -1.40 -9.33
N PRO A 74 14.79 -0.45 -8.45
CA PRO A 74 14.28 -0.27 -7.09
C PRO A 74 12.90 0.38 -7.04
N TYR A 75 12.08 -0.03 -6.07
CA TYR A 75 10.78 0.58 -5.76
C TYR A 75 10.90 1.48 -4.53
N ASP A 76 10.03 2.48 -4.46
CA ASP A 76 9.94 3.37 -3.29
C ASP A 76 8.92 2.87 -2.27
N LEU A 77 7.92 2.14 -2.74
CA LEU A 77 6.81 1.62 -1.94
C LEU A 77 6.19 0.43 -2.67
N ALA A 78 5.86 -0.61 -1.90
CA ALA A 78 5.00 -1.69 -2.33
C ALA A 78 3.61 -1.54 -1.70
N LEU A 79 2.58 -1.76 -2.50
CA LEU A 79 1.19 -1.60 -2.12
C LEU A 79 0.40 -2.81 -2.56
N ILE A 80 -0.16 -3.53 -1.59
CA ILE A 80 -1.19 -4.54 -1.86
C ILE A 80 -2.46 -3.81 -2.29
N TRP A 81 -2.79 -3.88 -3.58
CA TRP A 81 -3.97 -3.28 -4.18
C TRP A 81 -5.14 -4.29 -4.14
N GLY A 82 -5.59 -4.55 -2.91
CA GLY A 82 -6.69 -5.44 -2.56
C GLY A 82 -7.12 -5.18 -1.12
N TYR A 83 -8.42 -5.30 -0.82
CA TYR A 83 -8.94 -5.04 0.53
C TYR A 83 -8.98 -6.28 1.43
N GLY A 84 -8.85 -7.48 0.86
CA GLY A 84 -8.86 -8.74 1.60
C GLY A 84 -7.46 -9.30 1.87
N ASP A 85 -6.51 -9.04 0.96
CA ASP A 85 -5.17 -9.61 0.98
C ASP A 85 -4.28 -8.95 2.05
N GLY A 86 -3.44 -9.76 2.71
CA GLY A 86 -2.65 -9.34 3.87
C GLY A 86 -3.37 -9.46 5.21
N LEU A 87 -4.61 -9.94 5.22
CA LEU A 87 -5.44 -10.15 6.43
C LEU A 87 -6.34 -11.39 6.33
N ALA A 88 -6.33 -12.11 5.21
CA ALA A 88 -7.17 -13.29 5.07
C ALA A 88 -6.68 -14.39 6.02
N PRO A 89 -7.57 -15.27 6.56
CA PRO A 89 -7.16 -16.29 7.53
C PRO A 89 -6.10 -17.29 7.04
N HIS A 90 -5.83 -17.32 5.74
CA HIS A 90 -4.85 -18.18 5.09
C HIS A 90 -3.59 -17.42 4.66
N ASP A 91 -3.57 -16.10 4.81
CA ASP A 91 -2.36 -15.31 4.56
C ASP A 91 -1.33 -15.63 5.66
N PRO A 92 -0.04 -15.77 5.31
CA PRO A 92 0.98 -16.00 6.32
C PRO A 92 1.20 -14.73 7.16
N ASP A 93 1.49 -14.91 8.44
CA ASP A 93 1.69 -13.80 9.40
C ASP A 93 2.81 -12.83 8.98
N ASP A 94 3.78 -13.32 8.22
CA ASP A 94 4.96 -12.59 7.74
C ASP A 94 4.81 -12.05 6.30
N LEU A 95 3.62 -12.08 5.71
CA LEU A 95 3.41 -11.72 4.29
C LEU A 95 3.99 -10.34 3.94
N LEU A 96 3.71 -9.32 4.74
CA LEU A 96 4.19 -7.95 4.48
C LEU A 96 5.70 -7.81 4.65
N GLU A 97 6.29 -8.54 5.61
CA GLU A 97 7.73 -8.57 5.82
C GLU A 97 8.42 -9.26 4.64
N THR A 98 7.89 -10.39 4.20
CA THR A 98 8.36 -11.15 3.05
C THR A 98 8.34 -10.31 1.77
N ILE A 99 7.24 -9.61 1.48
CA ILE A 99 7.15 -8.73 0.32
C ILE A 99 8.14 -7.56 0.44
N SER A 100 8.24 -6.95 1.62
CA SER A 100 9.14 -5.81 1.83
C SER A 100 10.61 -6.21 1.63
N ALA A 101 11.01 -7.37 2.16
CA ALA A 101 12.34 -7.92 1.98
C ALA A 101 12.63 -8.27 0.52
N ALA A 102 11.66 -8.88 -0.17
CA ALA A 102 11.80 -9.30 -1.56
C ALA A 102 11.91 -8.12 -2.54
N LEU A 103 11.16 -7.04 -2.31
CA LEU A 103 11.12 -5.87 -3.19
C LEU A 103 12.07 -4.75 -2.75
N GLY A 104 12.70 -4.88 -1.58
CA GLY A 104 13.65 -3.91 -1.05
C GLY A 104 13.03 -2.56 -0.68
N CYS A 105 11.73 -2.52 -0.38
CA CYS A 105 11.01 -1.30 -0.04
C CYS A 105 9.90 -1.56 0.99
N PRO A 106 9.39 -0.54 1.69
CA PRO A 106 8.27 -0.70 2.61
C PRO A 106 7.02 -1.23 1.90
N THR A 107 6.30 -2.17 2.52
CA THR A 107 5.00 -2.67 2.02
C THR A 107 3.86 -2.18 2.90
N ILE A 108 2.78 -1.69 2.27
CA ILE A 108 1.56 -1.29 2.97
C ILE A 108 0.31 -1.97 2.40
N THR A 109 -0.73 -2.04 3.22
CA THR A 109 -2.07 -2.46 2.82
C THR A 109 -3.08 -1.36 3.10
N PRO A 110 -4.20 -1.30 2.34
CA PRO A 110 -5.30 -0.39 2.65
C PRO A 110 -5.82 -0.59 4.08
N ASN A 111 -5.79 -1.82 4.60
CA ASN A 111 -6.29 -2.13 5.93
C ASN A 111 -5.43 -1.56 7.05
N VAL A 112 -4.11 -1.63 6.95
CA VAL A 112 -3.21 -1.00 7.94
C VAL A 112 -3.48 0.51 7.99
N LEU A 113 -3.65 1.15 6.84
CA LEU A 113 -3.98 2.58 6.77
C LEU A 113 -5.34 2.88 7.42
N ASN A 114 -6.36 2.06 7.14
CA ASN A 114 -7.68 2.20 7.73
C ASN A 114 -7.66 2.05 9.25
N ILE A 115 -7.01 1.00 9.77
CA ILE A 115 -6.95 0.72 11.20
C ILE A 115 -6.28 1.88 11.93
N PHE A 116 -5.15 2.36 11.39
CA PHE A 116 -4.44 3.48 12.00
C PHE A 116 -5.28 4.76 12.01
N ASN A 117 -5.92 5.11 10.89
CA ASN A 117 -6.81 6.28 10.81
C ASN A 117 -8.07 6.12 11.68
N ALA A 118 -8.67 4.94 11.71
CA ALA A 118 -9.84 4.64 12.54
C ALA A 118 -9.49 4.79 14.02
N ARG A 119 -8.31 4.31 14.44
CA ARG A 119 -7.89 4.39 15.84
C ARG A 119 -7.80 5.82 16.35
N MET A 120 -7.46 6.78 15.49
CA MET A 120 -7.43 8.21 15.82
C MET A 120 -8.82 8.83 16.02
N LEU A 121 -9.86 8.19 15.50
CA LEU A 121 -11.25 8.67 15.55
C LEU A 121 -12.04 8.05 16.72
N LEU A 122 -11.48 7.05 17.38
CA LEU A 122 -12.09 6.34 18.51
C LEU A 122 -11.71 6.95 19.87
N ARG A 123 -12.62 6.83 20.85
CA ARG A 123 -12.36 7.18 22.25
C ARG A 123 -11.99 5.94 23.08
N PRO A 124 -11.07 6.06 24.06
CA PRO A 124 -10.23 7.24 24.31
C PRO A 124 -9.24 7.46 23.16
N ALA A 125 -8.81 8.72 22.98
CA ALA A 125 -7.76 9.05 22.02
C ALA A 125 -6.54 8.15 22.22
N TRP A 126 -5.79 7.90 21.14
CA TRP A 126 -4.55 7.12 21.25
C TRP A 126 -3.64 7.78 22.29
N PRO A 127 -3.17 7.05 23.31
CA PRO A 127 -2.25 7.61 24.28
C PRO A 127 -0.90 7.78 23.59
N GLU A 128 -0.63 8.96 23.02
CA GLU A 128 0.62 9.26 22.32
C GLU A 128 1.80 9.37 23.29
N ARG A 129 1.56 9.87 24.51
CA ARG A 129 2.60 10.19 25.51
C ARG A 129 3.62 9.07 25.79
N PRO A 130 3.25 7.79 25.90
CA PRO A 130 4.22 6.70 26.07
C PRO A 130 5.19 6.52 24.89
N HIS A 131 4.82 6.95 23.68
CA HIS A 131 5.61 6.74 22.46
C HIS A 131 6.56 7.89 22.10
N VAL A 132 6.41 9.06 22.74
CA VAL A 132 7.22 10.26 22.44
C VAL A 132 8.44 10.39 23.35
N GLY A 133 8.65 9.44 24.27
CA GLY A 133 9.68 9.52 25.32
C GLY A 133 9.36 10.59 26.36
N ARG A 134 9.77 10.36 27.61
CA ARG A 134 9.94 11.49 28.54
C ARG A 134 11.23 12.17 28.11
N GLY A 135 11.11 13.35 27.50
CA GLY A 135 12.26 14.26 27.36
C GLY A 135 12.88 14.55 28.71
#